data_AF-T1BJW8-F1
#
_entry.id   AF-T1BJW8-F1
#
_cell.length_a   1.000
_cell.length_b   1.000
_cell.length_c   1.000
_cell.angle_alpha   90.00
_cell.angle_beta   90.00
_cell.angle_gamma   90.00
#
_symmetry.space_group_name_H-M   'P 1'
#
loop_
_entity.id
_entity.type
_entity.pdbx_description
1 polymer ?
#
loop_
_entity_poly.entity_id
_entity_poly.type
_entity_poly.pdbx_seq_one_letter_code
_entity_poly.pdbx_strand_id
1 'polypeptide(L)' 'KRYNLGDDLFLLINLLEDKERLPVTGTVVWITPQGAQSNRVAGIGVQFSESPEGEVARQRIEALLGARLASEKPTYTL' A
#
# COMPACT_ATOMS: atom_id res chain seq x y z
N LYS A 1 15.74 3.02 -7.45
CA LYS A 1 15.88 1.54 -7.35
C LYS A 1 14.97 0.94 -8.41
N ARG A 2 15.43 -0.01 -9.22
CA ARG A 2 14.54 -0.72 -10.17
C ARG A 2 13.96 -1.92 -9.43
N TYR A 3 12.65 -2.05 -9.48
CA TYR A 3 11.90 -3.21 -8.97
C TYR A 3 11.44 -4.03 -10.16
N ASN A 4 11.41 -5.35 -10.01
CA ASN A 4 10.80 -6.27 -10.95
C ASN A 4 9.54 -6.89 -10.33
N LEU A 5 8.66 -7.39 -11.19
CA LEU A 5 7.53 -8.21 -10.74
C LEU A 5 8.07 -9.47 -10.06
N GLY A 6 7.50 -9.82 -8.92
CA GLY A 6 7.95 -10.95 -8.09
C GLY A 6 9.09 -10.62 -7.13
N ASP A 7 9.63 -9.39 -7.12
CA ASP A 7 10.62 -9.01 -6.11
C ASP A 7 9.98 -9.04 -4.71
N ASP A 8 10.63 -9.71 -3.76
CA ASP A 8 10.26 -9.65 -2.35
C ASP A 8 10.94 -8.46 -1.66
N LEU A 9 10.20 -7.82 -0.76
CA LEU A 9 10.66 -6.64 -0.04
C LEU A 9 10.07 -6.53 1.36
N PHE A 10 10.81 -5.80 2.19
CA PHE A 10 10.37 -5.37 3.51
C PHE A 10 9.99 -3.89 3.47
N LEU A 11 8.84 -3.58 4.04
CA LEU A 11 8.22 -2.26 4.08
C LEU A 11 8.02 -1.81 5.53
N LEU A 12 8.14 -0.50 5.75
CA LEU A 12 7.67 0.16 6.97
C LEU A 12 6.55 1.11 6.56
N ILE A 13 5.33 0.83 7.02
CA ILE A 13 4.13 1.57 6.65
C ILE A 13 3.76 2.51 7.80
N ASN A 14 3.59 3.80 7.48
CA ASN A 14 3.03 4.78 8.41
C ASN A 14 1.58 5.06 8.00
N LEU A 15 0.63 4.88 8.91
CA LEU A 15 -0.77 5.20 8.69
C LEU A 15 -1.12 6.56 9.31
N LEU A 16 -2.13 7.24 8.75
CA LEU A 16 -2.48 8.64 9.06
C LEU A 16 -2.68 8.95 10.56
N GLU A 17 -3.13 7.97 11.34
CA GLU A 17 -3.48 8.14 12.76
C GLU A 17 -2.58 7.32 13.69
N ASP A 18 -1.64 6.57 13.11
CA ASP A 18 -0.79 5.65 13.86
C ASP A 18 0.59 6.26 14.07
N LYS A 19 1.05 6.26 15.33
CA LYS A 19 2.40 6.74 15.67
C LYS A 19 3.46 5.67 15.41
N GLU A 20 3.03 4.41 15.35
CA GLU A 20 3.91 3.27 15.13
C GLU A 20 3.99 2.92 13.65
N ARG A 21 5.18 2.51 13.21
CA ARG A 21 5.38 2.02 11.84
C ARG A 21 5.10 0.53 11.81
N LEU A 22 4.27 0.08 10.88
CA LEU A 22 3.97 -1.34 10.70
C LEU A 22 5.04 -1.99 9.80
N PRO A 23 5.84 -2.94 10.32
CA PRO A 23 6.74 -3.73 9.48
C PRO A 23 5.96 -4.79 8.71
N VAL A 24 6.09 -4.81 7.39
CA VAL A 24 5.37 -5.75 6.53
C VAL A 24 6.30 -6.29 5.46
N THR A 25 6.24 -7.60 5.20
CA THR A 25 6.85 -8.20 4.01
C THR A 25 5.81 -8.27 2.89
N GLY A 26 6.28 -8.15 1.66
CA GLY A 26 5.41 -8.29 0.50
C GLY A 26 6.18 -8.48 -0.79
N THR A 27 5.41 -8.72 -1.85
CA THR A 27 5.93 -9.02 -3.18
C THR A 27 5.40 -8.00 -4.18
N VAL A 28 6.25 -7.55 -5.11
CA VAL A 28 5.84 -6.63 -6.18
C VAL A 28 4.92 -7.35 -7.16
N VAL A 29 3.67 -6.88 -7.28
CA VAL A 29 2.66 -7.44 -8.20
C VAL A 29 2.24 -6.47 -9.30
N TRP A 30 2.65 -5.21 -9.20
CA TRP A 30 2.38 -4.18 -10.21
C TRP A 30 3.51 -3.16 -10.30
N ILE A 31 3.78 -2.64 -11.49
CA ILE A 31 4.74 -1.55 -11.71
C ILE A 31 4.06 -0.45 -12.53
N THR A 32 4.05 0.77 -12.01
CA THR A 32 3.63 1.97 -12.74
C THR A 32 4.87 2.72 -13.22
N PRO A 33 5.13 2.78 -14.54
CA PRO A 33 6.31 3.45 -15.08
C PRO A 33 6.20 4.98 -14.98
N GLN A 34 7.34 5.67 -15.10
CA GLN A 34 7.37 7.13 -15.23
C GLN A 34 6.71 7.57 -16.55
N GLY A 35 5.81 8.55 -16.47
CA GLY A 35 5.04 9.00 -17.64
C GLY A 35 3.83 8.13 -17.96
N ALA A 36 3.38 7.29 -17.02
CA ALA A 36 2.14 6.52 -17.18
C ALA A 36 0.93 7.44 -17.46
N GLN A 37 0.06 6.98 -18.35
CA GLN A 37 -1.16 7.68 -18.73
C GLN A 37 -2.08 7.89 -17.51
N SER A 38 -2.90 8.94 -17.53
CA SER A 38 -3.83 9.30 -16.43
C SER A 38 -3.17 9.89 -15.17
N ASN A 39 -2.01 10.56 -15.32
CA ASN A 39 -1.33 11.28 -14.23
C ASN A 39 -1.04 10.43 -12.97
N ARG A 40 -0.90 9.11 -13.15
CA ARG A 40 -0.54 8.21 -12.05
C ARG A 40 0.94 8.39 -11.72
N VAL A 41 1.23 8.53 -10.43
CA VAL A 41 2.60 8.64 -9.93
C VAL A 41 3.34 7.33 -10.20
N ALA A 42 4.59 7.44 -10.64
CA ALA A 42 5.46 6.28 -10.84
C ALA A 42 5.68 5.55 -9.50
N GLY A 43 5.62 4.22 -9.52
CA GLY A 43 5.69 3.42 -8.30
C GLY A 43 5.45 1.94 -8.53
N ILE A 44 5.26 1.21 -7.43
CA ILE A 44 4.99 -0.22 -7.42
C ILE A 44 3.75 -0.52 -6.59
N GLY A 45 3.01 -1.55 -6.99
CA GLY A 45 1.99 -2.19 -6.16
C GLY A 45 2.59 -3.41 -5.47
N VAL A 46 2.43 -3.49 -4.15
CA VAL A 46 2.98 -4.56 -3.32
C VAL A 46 1.83 -5.33 -2.69
N GLN A 47 1.81 -6.65 -2.90
CA GLN A 47 0.93 -7.56 -2.20
C GLN A 47 1.58 -7.92 -0.86
N PHE A 48 0.84 -7.77 0.25
CA PHE A 48 1.33 -8.23 1.55
C PHE A 48 1.45 -9.76 1.55
N SER A 49 2.52 -10.27 2.16
CA SER A 49 2.68 -11.70 2.38
C SER A 49 1.55 -12.25 3.26
N GLU A 50 1.27 -13.55 3.16
CA GLU A 50 0.38 -14.26 4.07
C GLU A 50 1.04 -14.44 5.45
N SER A 51 1.22 -13.32 6.16
CA SER A 51 1.82 -13.27 7.50
C SER A 51 0.88 -12.56 8.49
N PRO A 52 1.04 -12.80 9.81
CA PRO A 52 0.29 -12.09 10.84
C PRO A 52 0.44 -10.56 10.72
N GLU A 53 1.63 -10.07 10.39
CA GLU A 53 1.91 -8.64 10.23
C GLU A 53 1.20 -8.05 9.00
N GLY A 54 1.16 -8.79 7.89
CA GLY A 54 0.40 -8.43 6.70
C GLY A 54 -1.10 -8.33 6.97
N GLU A 55 -1.64 -9.29 7.72
CA GLU A 55 -3.05 -9.29 8.12
C GLU A 55 -3.40 -8.14 9.07
N VAL A 56 -2.54 -7.85 10.05
CA VAL A 56 -2.70 -6.66 10.92
C VAL A 56 -2.69 -5.38 10.10
N ALA A 57 -1.75 -5.23 9.15
CA ALA A 57 -1.69 -4.06 8.29
C ALA A 57 -2.96 -3.91 7.44
N ARG A 58 -3.46 -5.01 6.85
CA ARG A 58 -4.73 -5.03 6.09
C ARG A 58 -5.90 -4.57 6.95
N GLN A 59 -6.08 -5.16 8.13
CA GLN A 59 -7.19 -4.81 9.05
C GLN A 59 -7.15 -3.33 9.47
N ARG A 60 -5.95 -2.79 9.76
CA ARG A 60 -5.78 -1.37 10.12
C ARG A 60 -6.15 -0.45 8.95
N ILE A 61 -5.73 -0.77 7.74
CA ILE A 61 -6.07 0.00 6.53
C ILE A 61 -7.58 -0.06 6.29
N GLU A 62 -8.19 -1.24 6.34
CA GLU A 62 -9.63 -1.44 6.15
C GLU A 62 -10.45 -0.67 7.19
N ALA A 63 -10.06 -0.69 8.46
CA ALA A 63 -10.73 0.07 9.52
C ALA A 63 -10.69 1.59 9.26
N LEU A 64 -9.54 2.12 8.82
CA LEU A 64 -9.37 3.55 8.50
C LEU A 64 -10.18 3.97 7.26
N LEU A 65 -10.27 3.10 6.25
CA LEU A 65 -11.04 3.36 5.04
C LEU A 65 -12.55 3.22 5.29
N GLY A 66 -12.96 2.24 6.08
CA GLY A 66 -14.36 2.04 6.49
C GLY A 66 -14.95 3.28 7.17
N ALA A 67 -14.19 3.91 8.08
CA ALA A 67 -14.58 5.16 8.72
C ALA A 67 -14.65 6.37 7.76
N ARG A 68 -14.05 6.26 6.57
CA ARG A 68 -13.97 7.33 5.56
C ARG A 68 -14.80 7.05 4.31
N LEU A 69 -15.65 6.02 4.29
CA LEU A 69 -16.49 5.69 3.14
C LEU A 69 -17.38 6.87 2.68
N ALA A 70 -17.82 7.73 3.62
CA ALA A 70 -18.62 8.91 3.32
C ALA A 70 -17.79 10.18 3.05
N SER A 71 -16.47 10.09 2.98
CA SER A 71 -15.60 11.25 2.74
C SER A 71 -15.67 11.70 1.28
N GLU A 72 -15.98 12.98 1.05
CA GLU A 72 -15.96 13.59 -0.29
C GLU A 72 -14.54 13.93 -0.78
N LYS A 73 -13.51 13.75 0.06
CA LYS A 73 -12.13 14.00 -0.36
C LYS A 73 -11.67 12.94 -1.38
N PRO A 74 -11.08 13.35 -2.51
CA PRO A 74 -10.51 12.41 -3.48
C PRO A 74 -9.44 11.51 -2.83
N THR A 75 -9.48 10.21 -3.13
CA THR A 75 -8.50 9.24 -2.66
C THR A 75 -7.93 8.44 -3.83
N TYR A 76 -6.81 7.74 -3.59
CA TYR A 76 -6.28 6.75 -4.53
C TYR A 76 -6.76 5.32 -4.22
N THR A 77 -7.61 5.17 -3.21
CA THR A 77 -8.02 3.88 -2.63
C THR A 77 -9.47 3.51 -2.93
N LEU A 78 -10.30 4.49 -3.30
CA LEU A 78 -11.72 4.38 -3.69
C LEU A 78 -12.01 5.39 -4.81
#